data_AF-A0A136Q8P5-F1
#
_entry.id   AF-A0A136Q8P5-F1
#
_cell.length_a   1.000
_cell.length_b   1.000
_cell.length_c   1.000
_cell.angle_alpha   90.00
_cell.angle_beta   90.00
_cell.angle_gamma   90.00
#
_symmetry.space_group_name_H-M   'P 1'
#
loop_
_entity.id
_entity.type
_entity.pdbx_description
1 polymer ?
#
loop_
_entity_poly.entity_id
_entity_poly.type
_entity_poly.pdbx_seq_one_letter_code
_entity_poly.pdbx_strand_id
1 'polypeptide(L)'
;MMNPQDNKICAYFRDCVLPNNPALEAEILHKDTQKKVCVICDGEFVPVNNRQVYCSPECERKGNRIKSRARMEKKRGLNVTI
;
A
#
# COMPACT_ATOMS: atom_id res chain seq x y z
N MET A 1 8.02 -18.87 -0.34
CA MET A 1 7.72 -17.48 -0.74
C MET A 1 7.39 -16.73 0.54
N MET A 2 8.38 -16.10 1.18
CA MET A 2 8.19 -15.33 2.42
C MET A 2 7.57 -13.97 2.09
N ASN A 3 6.62 -13.53 2.93
CA ASN A 3 5.93 -12.26 2.76
C ASN A 3 6.96 -11.14 3.01
N PRO A 4 7.16 -10.18 2.08
CA PRO A 4 8.12 -9.09 2.24
C PRO A 4 7.90 -8.19 3.48
N GLN A 5 6.79 -8.35 4.22
CA GLN A 5 6.48 -7.66 5.47
C GLN A 5 7.03 -8.34 6.74
N ASP A 6 7.71 -9.50 6.64
CA ASP A 6 8.21 -10.33 7.78
C ASP A 6 9.32 -9.68 8.65
N ASN A 7 9.65 -8.41 8.45
CA ASN A 7 10.87 -7.80 9.00
C ASN A 7 10.78 -7.37 10.49
N LYS A 8 9.80 -7.81 11.27
CA LYS A 8 9.70 -7.52 12.72
C LYS A 8 9.02 -8.59 13.57
N ILE A 9 9.28 -9.87 13.33
CA ILE A 9 8.84 -10.92 14.28
C ILE A 9 10.06 -11.51 14.99
N CYS A 10 10.10 -11.39 16.32
CA CYS A 10 11.13 -12.00 17.16
C CYS A 10 11.06 -13.54 17.06
N ALA A 11 12.22 -14.21 17.08
CA ALA A 11 12.29 -15.68 17.03
C ALA A 11 11.43 -16.35 18.10
N TYR A 12 11.43 -15.84 19.34
CA TYR A 12 10.57 -16.35 20.42
C TYR A 12 9.09 -16.28 20.07
N PHE A 13 8.63 -15.19 19.46
CA PHE A 13 7.23 -15.04 19.07
C PHE A 13 6.85 -16.03 17.97
N ARG A 14 7.74 -16.22 16.98
CA ARG A 14 7.53 -17.18 15.89
C ARG A 14 7.48 -18.63 16.40
N ASP A 15 8.42 -19.00 17.26
CA ASP A 15 8.63 -20.42 17.61
C ASP A 15 7.84 -20.87 18.83
N CYS A 16 7.49 -19.95 19.73
CA CYS A 16 6.79 -20.28 20.98
C CYS A 16 5.37 -19.70 21.06
N VAL A 17 5.02 -18.64 20.34
CA VAL A 17 3.71 -17.99 20.47
C VAL A 17 2.77 -18.36 19.31
N LEU A 18 3.24 -18.32 18.07
CA LEU A 18 2.42 -18.65 16.91
C LEU A 18 1.91 -20.12 16.90
N PRO A 19 2.72 -21.16 17.22
CA PRO A 19 2.25 -22.54 17.17
C PRO A 19 1.17 -22.85 18.21
N ASN A 20 1.10 -22.06 19.27
CA ASN A 20 0.08 -22.18 20.32
C ASN A 20 -1.23 -21.49 19.95
N ASN A 21 -1.26 -20.68 18.88
CA ASN A 21 -2.46 -20.00 18.41
C ASN A 21 -2.49 -19.91 16.86
N PRO A 22 -3.01 -20.94 16.18
CA PRO A 22 -3.02 -20.98 14.71
C PRO A 22 -3.92 -19.90 14.07
N ALA A 23 -4.92 -19.41 14.79
CA ALA A 23 -5.75 -18.30 14.31
C ALA A 23 -4.95 -16.98 14.26
N LEU A 24 -4.09 -16.75 15.25
CA LEU A 24 -3.21 -15.58 15.30
C LEU A 24 -2.14 -15.63 14.20
N GLU A 25 -1.60 -16.82 13.92
CA GLU A 25 -0.63 -17.03 12.84
C GLU A 25 -1.20 -16.66 11.47
N ALA A 26 -2.41 -17.14 11.14
CA ALA A 26 -3.07 -16.82 9.89
C ALA A 26 -3.37 -15.31 9.75
N GLU A 27 -3.83 -14.67 10.83
CA GLU A 27 -4.11 -13.23 10.84
C GLU A 27 -2.86 -12.38 10.64
N ILE A 28 -1.72 -12.76 11.23
CA ILE A 28 -0.46 -12.03 11.11
C ILE A 28 0.18 -12.25 9.73
N LEU A 29 0.12 -13.47 9.21
CA LEU A 29 0.83 -13.84 7.99
C LEU A 29 0.04 -13.55 6.71
N HIS A 30 -1.29 -13.44 6.77
CA HIS A 30 -2.17 -13.38 5.59
C HIS A 30 -3.00 -12.08 5.47
N LYS A 31 -2.74 -11.08 6.32
CA LYS A 31 -3.52 -9.83 6.38
C LYS A 31 -3.51 -8.99 5.11
N ASP A 32 -2.48 -9.11 4.28
CA ASP A 32 -2.22 -8.16 3.19
C ASP A 32 -3.01 -8.44 1.90
N THR A 33 -3.91 -9.41 1.89
CA THR A 33 -4.69 -9.78 0.69
C THR A 33 -5.89 -8.88 0.40
N GLN A 34 -6.11 -7.84 1.21
CA GLN A 34 -7.19 -6.89 0.96
C GLN A 34 -6.97 -6.13 -0.34
N LYS A 35 -7.85 -6.39 -1.32
CA LYS A 35 -7.87 -5.67 -2.59
C LYS A 35 -8.10 -4.18 -2.35
N LYS A 36 -7.31 -3.36 -3.03
CA LYS A 36 -7.47 -1.90 -3.07
C LYS A 36 -7.87 -1.45 -4.47
N VAL A 37 -8.49 -0.29 -4.55
CA VAL A 37 -8.87 0.34 -5.82
C VAL A 37 -7.85 1.39 -6.21
N CYS A 38 -7.40 1.38 -7.46
CA CYS A 38 -6.43 2.34 -7.97
C CYS A 38 -7.07 3.70 -8.23
N VAL A 39 -6.53 4.77 -7.65
CA VAL A 39 -7.05 6.16 -7.80
C VAL A 39 -6.92 6.77 -9.21
N ILE A 40 -6.40 6.03 -10.20
CA ILE A 40 -6.11 6.54 -11.55
C ILE A 40 -6.93 5.85 -12.62
N CYS A 41 -7.21 4.56 -12.45
CA CYS A 41 -7.96 3.74 -13.40
C CYS A 41 -9.14 3.01 -12.75
N ASP A 42 -9.36 3.19 -11.45
CA ASP A 42 -10.39 2.55 -10.64
C ASP A 42 -10.37 1.01 -10.68
N GLY A 43 -9.26 0.43 -11.13
CA GLY A 43 -9.06 -1.03 -11.15
C GLY A 43 -8.74 -1.58 -9.77
N GLU A 44 -9.31 -2.75 -9.45
CA GLU A 44 -8.94 -3.53 -8.28
C GLU A 44 -7.53 -4.11 -8.43
N PHE A 45 -6.72 -4.04 -7.38
CA PHE A 45 -5.40 -4.66 -7.33
C PHE A 45 -5.08 -5.17 -5.92
N VAL A 46 -4.18 -6.16 -5.84
CA VAL A 46 -3.64 -6.64 -4.56
C VAL A 46 -2.38 -5.83 -4.26
N PRO A 47 -2.35 -5.03 -3.18
CA PRO A 47 -1.18 -4.23 -2.83
C PRO A 47 -0.05 -5.12 -2.32
N VAL A 48 1.19 -4.85 -2.75
CA VAL A 48 2.39 -5.52 -2.20
C VAL A 48 2.72 -4.95 -0.82
N ASN A 49 2.46 -3.65 -0.62
CA ASN A 49 2.67 -2.94 0.63
C ASN A 49 1.39 -2.18 1.01
N ASN A 50 1.11 -2.04 2.30
CA ASN A 50 -0.06 -1.28 2.77
C ASN A 50 -0.10 0.18 2.24
N ARG A 51 1.07 0.77 1.94
CA ARG A 51 1.18 2.13 1.37
C ARG A 51 0.95 2.21 -0.15
N GLN A 52 0.81 1.09 -0.86
CA GLN A 52 0.61 1.09 -2.30
C GLN A 52 -0.81 1.55 -2.64
N VAL A 53 -0.89 2.62 -3.45
CA VAL A 53 -2.16 3.26 -3.88
C VAL A 53 -2.44 3.07 -5.38
N TYR A 54 -1.42 2.70 -6.14
CA TYR A 54 -1.51 2.51 -7.59
C TYR A 54 -1.38 1.04 -7.96
N CYS A 55 -2.17 0.59 -8.95
CA CYS A 55 -2.11 -0.79 -9.42
C CYS A 55 -0.85 -1.09 -10.24
N SER A 56 -0.22 -0.07 -10.85
CA SER A 56 0.93 -0.23 -11.73
C SER A 56 1.85 1.00 -11.76
N PRO A 57 3.11 0.85 -12.21
CA PRO A 57 4.04 1.97 -12.41
C PRO A 57 3.51 3.03 -13.40
N GLU A 58 2.68 2.61 -14.35
CA GLU A 58 1.99 3.49 -15.30
C GLU A 58 1.05 4.45 -14.56
N CYS A 59 0.20 3.90 -13.68
CA CYS A 59 -0.73 4.69 -12.86
C CYS A 59 0.02 5.59 -11.89
N GLU A 60 1.12 5.12 -11.30
CA GLU A 60 1.97 5.94 -10.45
C GLU A 60 2.54 7.15 -11.20
N ARG A 61 3.10 6.95 -12.40
CA ARG A 61 3.61 8.05 -13.24
C ARG A 61 2.51 9.07 -13.57
N LYS A 62 1.31 8.60 -13.92
CA LYS A 62 0.16 9.48 -14.20
C LYS A 62 -0.27 10.25 -12.95
N GLY A 63 -0.36 9.58 -11.80
CA GLY A 63 -0.69 10.22 -10.52
C GLY A 63 0.34 11.26 -10.09
N ASN A 64 1.63 10.96 -10.26
CA ASN A 64 2.72 11.88 -9.96
C ASN A 64 2.68 13.12 -10.87
N ARG A 65 2.35 12.95 -12.17
CA ARG A 65 2.17 14.07 -13.10
C ARG A 65 1.01 14.97 -12.68
N ILE A 66 -0.14 14.41 -12.30
CA ILE A 66 -1.31 15.17 -11.82
C ILE A 66 -0.95 15.96 -10.55
N LYS A 67 -0.33 15.31 -9.55
CA LYS A 67 0.11 15.96 -8.31
C LYS A 67 1.14 17.07 -8.56
N SER A 68 2.08 16.84 -9.48
CA SER A 68 3.08 17.83 -9.87
C SER A 68 2.42 19.06 -10.51
N ARG A 69 1.50 18.84 -11.46
CA ARG A 69 0.74 19.92 -12.11
C ARG A 69 -0.05 20.75 -11.10
N ALA A 70 -0.84 20.11 -10.23
CA ALA A 70 -1.63 20.79 -9.21
C ALA A 70 -0.75 21.64 -8.27
N ARG A 71 0.44 21.13 -7.91
CA ARG A 71 1.42 21.87 -7.12
C ARG A 71 1.94 23.11 -7.86
N MET A 72 2.23 22.99 -9.16
CA MET A 72 2.72 24.11 -9.97
C MET A 72 1.65 25.16 -10.23
N GLU A 73 0.40 24.74 -10.45
CA GLU A 73 -0.75 25.64 -10.55
C GLU A 73 -0.90 26.45 -9.24
N LYS A 74 -0.76 25.79 -8.09
CA LYS A 74 -0.74 26.45 -6.77
C LYS A 74 0.39 27.45 -6.59
N LYS A 75 1.61 27.08 -6.98
CA LYS A 75 2.76 27.99 -6.92
C LYS A 75 2.59 29.22 -7.82
N ARG A 76 1.88 29.07 -8.94
CA ARG A 76 1.64 30.14 -9.92
C ARG A 76 0.41 30.99 -9.61
N GLY A 77 -0.32 30.68 -8.53
CA GLY A 77 -1.59 31.34 -8.21
C GLY A 77 -2.73 31.03 -9.19
N LEU A 78 -2.56 30.05 -10.08
CA LEU A 78 -3.51 29.71 -11.14
C LEU A 78 -4.78 28.99 -10.63
N ASN A 79 -4.76 28.54 -9.38
CA ASN A 79 -5.87 27.88 -8.70
C ASN A 79 -6.26 28.59 -7.39
N VAL A 80 -5.95 29.90 -7.29
CA VAL A 80 -6.59 30.79 -6.31
C VAL A 80 -7.98 31.08 -6.86
N THR A 81 -8.97 30.35 -6.37
CA THR A 81 -10.38 30.68 -6.59
C THR A 81 -10.64 32.07 -5.99
N ILE A 82 -11.31 32.95 -6.76
CA ILE A 82 -11.91 34.21 -6.27
C ILE A 82 -13.00 33.87 -5.26
#